data_AF-A0A9Q3UK06-F1
#
_entry.id   AF-A0A9Q3UK06-F1
#
_cell.length_a   1.000
_cell.length_b   1.000
_cell.length_c   1.000
_cell.angle_alpha   90.00
_cell.angle_beta   90.00
_cell.angle_gamma   90.00
#
_symmetry.space_group_name_H-M   'P 1'
#
loop_
_entity.id
_entity.type
_entity.pdbx_description
1 polymer ?
#
loop_
_entity_poly.entity_id
_entity_poly.type
_entity_poly.pdbx_seq_one_letter_code
_entity_poly.pdbx_strand_id
1 'polypeptide(L)'
;MSQEIDFCSKDAEEFFYEVTAQSAVGYVKALSESHVIESLVLKTHLWLERLFDEIIAMHFPNPKAIEKGRFSFAQKLVLVRAIKGTSDSRLELFSKIHTLNQIRNEISHCIYSEKLASLFKKLDIEYTESLLKESEEELAETIMLKFGKVYGSVTAIKVMQEYDEQGYKFVATES
;
A
#
# COMPACT_ATOMS: atom_id res chain seq x y z
N MET A 1 22.59 -5.76 13.71
CA MET A 1 23.20 -4.45 14.05
C MET A 1 22.77 -3.49 12.97
N SER A 2 21.93 -2.51 13.29
CA SER A 2 21.45 -1.53 12.31
C SER A 2 22.59 -0.58 11.93
N GLN A 3 22.99 -0.56 10.65
CA GLN A 3 23.90 0.46 10.13
C GLN A 3 23.11 1.74 9.85
N GLU A 4 23.53 2.85 10.46
CA GLU A 4 23.03 4.19 10.14
C GLU A 4 23.72 4.69 8.86
N ILE A 5 22.93 5.02 7.85
CA ILE A 5 23.42 5.64 6.61
C ILE A 5 22.77 7.02 6.47
N ASP A 6 23.61 8.05 6.31
CA ASP A 6 23.22 9.45 6.08
C ASP A 6 23.08 9.70 4.56
N PHE A 7 21.94 10.20 4.11
CA PHE A 7 21.60 10.33 2.69
C PHE A 7 21.15 11.76 2.32
N CYS A 8 21.60 12.27 1.17
CA CYS A 8 21.12 13.54 0.60
C CYS A 8 19.68 13.39 0.06
N SER A 9 18.95 14.50 -0.08
CA SER A 9 17.55 14.52 -0.57
C SER A 9 17.33 13.79 -1.90
N LYS A 10 18.27 13.90 -2.86
CA LYS A 10 18.19 13.18 -4.15
C LYS A 10 18.37 11.67 -3.99
N ASP A 11 19.27 11.27 -3.13
CA ASP A 11 19.56 9.85 -2.88
C ASP A 11 18.39 9.17 -2.15
N ALA A 12 17.73 9.91 -1.23
CA ALA A 12 16.53 9.44 -0.54
C ALA A 12 15.33 9.27 -1.50
N GLU A 13 15.21 10.14 -2.50
CA GLU A 13 14.17 10.04 -3.53
C GLU A 13 14.44 8.85 -4.48
N GLU A 14 15.67 8.69 -4.96
CA GLU A 14 16.07 7.55 -5.79
C GLU A 14 15.83 6.21 -5.07
N PHE A 15 16.21 6.13 -3.79
CA PHE A 15 15.97 4.95 -2.97
C PHE A 15 14.48 4.67 -2.74
N PHE A 16 13.66 5.70 -2.52
CA PHE A 16 12.20 5.53 -2.43
C PHE A 16 11.63 4.87 -3.69
N TYR A 17 12.07 5.32 -4.86
CA TYR A 17 11.65 4.73 -6.13
C TYR A 17 12.16 3.29 -6.30
N GLU A 18 13.40 3.01 -5.92
CA GLU A 18 13.98 1.67 -5.98
C GLU A 18 13.20 0.68 -5.10
N VAL A 19 12.99 1.01 -3.82
CA VAL A 19 12.24 0.16 -2.88
C VAL A 19 10.80 -0.01 -3.36
N THR A 20 10.18 1.05 -3.86
CA THR A 20 8.83 0.98 -4.43
C THR A 20 8.78 -0.01 -5.59
N ALA A 21 9.72 0.08 -6.53
CA ALA A 21 9.78 -0.78 -7.69
C ALA A 21 10.03 -2.25 -7.30
N GLN A 22 11.04 -2.52 -6.48
CA GLN A 22 11.38 -3.88 -6.03
C GLN A 22 10.22 -4.53 -5.27
N SER A 23 9.58 -3.79 -4.36
CA SER A 23 8.44 -4.27 -3.59
C SER A 23 7.22 -4.49 -4.47
N ALA A 24 6.98 -3.63 -5.46
CA ALA A 24 5.90 -3.79 -6.43
C ALA A 24 6.12 -5.04 -7.29
N VAL A 25 7.35 -5.33 -7.73
CA VAL A 25 7.68 -6.55 -8.46
C VAL A 25 7.42 -7.80 -7.61
N GLY A 26 7.88 -7.79 -6.35
CA GLY A 26 7.62 -8.89 -5.41
C GLY A 26 6.12 -9.13 -5.19
N TYR A 27 5.35 -8.05 -5.05
CA TYR A 27 3.90 -8.10 -4.97
C TYR A 27 3.27 -8.69 -6.24
N VAL A 28 3.62 -8.19 -7.42
CA VAL A 28 3.05 -8.67 -8.70
C VAL A 28 3.35 -10.15 -8.88
N LYS A 29 4.59 -10.58 -8.61
CA LYS A 29 4.97 -12.01 -8.67
C LYS A 29 4.17 -12.88 -7.71
N ALA A 30 3.85 -12.37 -6.52
CA ALA A 30 3.06 -13.12 -5.53
C ALA A 30 1.58 -13.24 -5.91
N LEU A 31 1.07 -12.32 -6.74
CA LEU A 31 -0.34 -12.27 -7.13
C LEU A 31 -0.59 -12.68 -8.60
N SER A 32 0.45 -12.95 -9.39
CA SER A 32 0.36 -13.22 -10.82
C SER A 32 -0.46 -14.46 -11.18
N GLU A 33 -0.67 -15.38 -10.25
CA GLU A 33 -1.54 -16.56 -10.43
C GLU A 33 -3.03 -16.26 -10.19
N SER A 34 -3.37 -15.03 -9.78
CA SER A 34 -4.73 -14.61 -9.41
C SER A 34 -5.29 -13.67 -10.45
N HIS A 35 -5.96 -14.17 -11.48
CA HIS A 35 -6.58 -13.34 -12.51
C HIS A 35 -7.99 -12.85 -12.12
N VAL A 36 -8.58 -13.41 -11.06
CA VAL A 36 -9.87 -12.97 -10.53
C VAL A 36 -9.71 -11.69 -9.72
N ILE A 37 -10.38 -10.63 -10.15
CA ILE A 37 -10.23 -9.27 -9.57
C ILE A 37 -10.58 -9.22 -8.09
N GLU A 38 -11.64 -9.92 -7.66
CA GLU A 38 -12.02 -10.00 -6.24
C GLU A 38 -10.89 -10.56 -5.38
N SER A 39 -10.28 -11.67 -5.82
CA SER A 39 -9.14 -12.30 -5.14
C SER A 39 -7.93 -11.37 -5.12
N LEU A 40 -7.67 -10.65 -6.21
CA LEU A 40 -6.60 -9.65 -6.25
C LEU A 40 -6.81 -8.57 -5.20
N VAL A 41 -7.96 -7.90 -5.21
CA VAL A 41 -8.30 -6.83 -4.25
C VAL A 41 -8.20 -7.33 -2.81
N LEU A 42 -8.70 -8.53 -2.52
CA LEU A 42 -8.65 -9.10 -1.18
C LEU A 42 -7.21 -9.42 -0.75
N LYS A 43 -6.39 -10.01 -1.63
CA LYS A 43 -4.97 -10.28 -1.33
C LYS A 43 -4.22 -8.99 -1.09
N THR A 44 -4.42 -7.95 -1.89
CA THR A 44 -3.82 -6.62 -1.67
C THR A 44 -4.16 -6.06 -0.31
N HIS A 45 -5.43 -6.13 0.08
CA HIS A 45 -5.90 -5.66 1.38
C HIS A 45 -5.15 -6.33 2.53
N LEU A 46 -4.99 -7.66 2.48
CA LEU A 46 -4.27 -8.43 3.50
C LEU A 46 -2.78 -8.08 3.55
N TRP A 47 -2.15 -7.86 2.39
CA TRP A 47 -0.75 -7.44 2.31
C TRP A 47 -0.53 -6.05 2.90
N LEU A 48 -1.41 -5.09 2.59
CA LEU A 48 -1.36 -3.76 3.20
C LEU A 48 -1.64 -3.82 4.70
N GLU A 49 -2.57 -4.67 5.14
CA GLU A 49 -2.88 -4.83 6.56
C GLU A 49 -1.67 -5.35 7.35
N ARG A 50 -0.99 -6.37 6.83
CA ARG A 50 0.24 -6.88 7.42
C ARG A 50 1.33 -5.80 7.48
N LEU A 51 1.47 -5.03 6.40
CA LEU A 51 2.45 -3.95 6.36
C LEU A 51 2.14 -2.85 7.38
N PHE A 52 0.86 -2.56 7.63
CA PHE A 52 0.43 -1.67 8.70
C PHE A 52 0.74 -2.22 10.09
N ASP A 53 0.53 -3.51 10.32
CA ASP A 53 0.90 -4.16 11.58
C ASP A 53 2.41 -4.04 11.83
N GLU A 54 3.23 -4.23 10.80
CA GLU A 54 4.68 -4.05 10.89
C GLU A 54 5.08 -2.59 11.20
N ILE A 55 4.46 -1.59 10.54
CA ILE A 55 4.72 -0.18 10.82
C ILE A 55 4.33 0.17 12.26
N ILE A 56 3.15 -0.25 12.71
CA ILE A 56 2.68 -0.03 14.07
C ILE A 56 3.65 -0.67 15.07
N ALA A 57 4.08 -1.92 14.82
CA ALA A 57 4.98 -2.63 15.71
C ALA A 57 6.32 -1.92 15.92
N MET A 58 6.84 -1.23 14.90
CA MET A 58 8.10 -0.49 14.97
C MET A 58 8.01 0.85 15.75
N HIS A 59 6.83 1.45 15.89
CA HIS A 59 6.69 2.81 16.43
C HIS A 59 6.08 2.87 17.84
N PHE A 60 5.52 1.78 18.34
CA PHE A 60 4.94 1.73 19.69
C PHE A 60 5.84 0.94 20.65
N PRO A 61 6.15 1.47 21.86
CA PRO A 61 6.97 0.75 22.85
C PRO A 61 6.39 -0.58 23.34
N ASN A 62 5.07 -0.75 23.27
CA ASN A 62 4.38 -1.98 23.63
C ASN A 62 3.38 -2.39 22.52
N PRO A 63 3.87 -2.95 21.41
CA PRO A 63 3.03 -3.24 20.25
C PRO A 63 2.01 -4.37 20.53
N LYS A 64 2.32 -5.28 21.46
CA LYS A 64 1.40 -6.34 21.91
C LYS A 64 0.09 -5.79 22.48
N ALA A 65 0.11 -4.59 23.08
CA ALA A 65 -1.12 -3.95 23.56
C ALA A 65 -2.01 -3.50 22.39
N ILE A 66 -1.40 -3.02 21.31
CA ILE A 66 -2.10 -2.60 20.09
C ILE A 66 -2.67 -3.83 19.36
N GLU A 67 -1.89 -4.91 19.21
CA GLU A 67 -2.33 -6.17 18.60
C GLU A 67 -3.57 -6.75 19.31
N LYS A 68 -3.58 -6.77 20.64
CA LYS A 68 -4.72 -7.22 21.45
C LYS A 68 -5.99 -6.40 21.22
N GLY A 69 -5.85 -5.15 20.78
CA GLY A 69 -6.97 -4.28 20.41
C GLY A 69 -7.75 -4.74 19.18
N ARG A 70 -7.19 -5.66 18.36
CA ARG A 70 -7.83 -6.19 17.13
C ARG A 70 -8.38 -5.09 16.24
N PHE A 71 -7.57 -4.05 16.02
CA PHE A 71 -7.96 -2.93 15.17
C PHE A 71 -8.30 -3.41 13.77
N SER A 72 -9.37 -2.85 13.21
CA SER A 72 -9.73 -3.06 11.80
C SER A 72 -8.75 -2.35 10.87
N PHE A 73 -8.72 -2.73 9.59
CA PHE A 73 -7.93 -2.06 8.55
C PHE A 73 -8.09 -0.53 8.57
N ALA A 74 -9.33 -0.03 8.69
CA ALA A 74 -9.58 1.41 8.70
C ALA A 74 -8.95 2.10 9.92
N GLN A 75 -8.97 1.45 11.09
CA GLN A 75 -8.32 1.97 12.30
C GLN A 75 -6.81 1.91 12.18
N LYS A 76 -6.24 0.82 11.65
CA LYS A 76 -4.81 0.70 11.35
C LYS A 76 -4.35 1.78 10.37
N LEU A 77 -5.11 2.04 9.31
CA LEU A 77 -4.85 3.10 8.35
C LEU A 77 -4.78 4.48 9.02
N VAL A 78 -5.70 4.79 9.94
CA VAL A 78 -5.66 6.04 10.71
C VAL A 78 -4.40 6.13 11.55
N LEU A 79 -4.00 5.05 12.24
CA LEU A 79 -2.78 5.01 13.04
C LEU A 79 -1.54 5.21 12.17
N VAL A 80 -1.39 4.44 11.09
CA VAL A 80 -0.24 4.55 10.18
C VAL A 80 -0.19 5.93 9.52
N ARG A 81 -1.32 6.51 9.15
CA ARG A 81 -1.39 7.89 8.65
C ARG A 81 -0.95 8.89 9.71
N ALA A 82 -1.29 8.70 10.98
CA ALA A 82 -0.82 9.58 12.04
C ALA A 82 0.70 9.48 12.27
N ILE A 83 1.29 8.30 12.04
CA ILE A 83 2.74 8.07 12.20
C ILE A 83 3.54 8.59 10.99
N LYS A 84 3.01 8.43 9.77
CA LYS A 84 3.78 8.61 8.52
C LYS A 84 3.20 9.64 7.55
N GLY A 85 2.01 10.18 7.81
CA GLY A 85 1.27 11.07 6.89
C GLY A 85 1.66 12.54 7.01
N THR A 86 2.95 12.85 7.06
CA THR A 86 3.47 14.18 7.36
C THR A 86 3.66 15.09 6.13
N SER A 87 3.59 14.55 4.91
CA SER A 87 3.68 15.32 3.67
C SER A 87 2.44 15.14 2.78
N ASP A 88 2.17 16.13 1.91
CA ASP A 88 1.04 16.09 0.97
C ASP A 88 1.08 14.85 0.07
N SER A 89 2.26 14.47 -0.43
CA SER A 89 2.44 13.26 -1.24
C SER A 89 2.05 11.99 -0.49
N ARG A 90 2.33 11.91 0.81
CA ARG A 90 1.94 10.76 1.65
C ARG A 90 0.46 10.81 2.01
N LEU A 91 -0.11 11.99 2.21
CA LEU A 91 -1.55 12.16 2.39
C LEU A 91 -2.34 11.69 1.16
N GLU A 92 -1.84 11.95 -0.04
CA GLU A 92 -2.41 11.42 -1.28
C GLU A 92 -2.35 9.89 -1.32
N LEU A 93 -1.20 9.30 -0.96
CA LEU A 93 -1.06 7.84 -0.87
C LEU A 93 -2.07 7.22 0.10
N PHE A 94 -2.22 7.78 1.30
CA PHE A 94 -3.21 7.28 2.27
C PHE A 94 -4.66 7.45 1.77
N SER A 95 -4.94 8.46 0.95
CA SER A 95 -6.23 8.63 0.28
C SER A 95 -6.48 7.54 -0.77
N LYS A 96 -5.43 7.13 -1.52
CA LYS A 96 -5.50 5.96 -2.43
C LYS A 96 -5.75 4.67 -1.66
N ILE A 97 -5.11 4.47 -0.51
CA ILE A 97 -5.35 3.28 0.34
C ILE A 97 -6.76 3.27 0.93
N HIS A 98 -7.29 4.44 1.30
CA HIS A 98 -8.69 4.54 1.71
C HIS A 98 -9.63 4.11 0.58
N THR A 99 -9.37 4.56 -0.65
CA THR A 99 -10.15 4.18 -1.84
C THR A 99 -10.07 2.68 -2.11
N LEU A 100 -8.89 2.07 -1.97
CA LEU A 100 -8.69 0.61 -2.01
C LEU A 100 -9.58 -0.16 -1.02
N ASN A 101 -9.68 0.33 0.22
CA ASN A 101 -10.57 -0.27 1.22
C ASN A 101 -12.05 -0.14 0.83
N GLN A 102 -12.44 0.96 0.17
CA GLN A 102 -13.78 1.11 -0.38
C GLN A 102 -14.04 0.12 -1.52
N ILE A 103 -13.08 -0.05 -2.44
CA ILE A 103 -13.15 -1.05 -3.53
C ILE A 103 -13.35 -2.44 -2.95
N ARG A 104 -12.56 -2.83 -1.92
CA ARG A 104 -12.69 -4.13 -1.24
C ARG A 104 -14.10 -4.37 -0.69
N ASN A 105 -14.73 -3.34 -0.12
CA ASN A 105 -16.07 -3.48 0.41
C ASN A 105 -17.11 -3.62 -0.70
N GLU A 106 -17.02 -2.78 -1.74
CA GLU A 106 -17.97 -2.84 -2.86
C GLU A 106 -17.86 -4.14 -3.66
N ILE A 107 -16.63 -4.64 -3.89
CA ILE A 107 -16.42 -5.86 -4.67
C ILE A 107 -16.96 -7.11 -3.95
N SER A 108 -16.94 -7.12 -2.61
CA SER A 108 -17.54 -8.21 -1.83
C SER A 108 -19.08 -8.28 -1.93
N HIS A 109 -19.72 -7.21 -2.41
CA HIS A 109 -21.16 -7.14 -2.59
C HIS A 109 -21.57 -7.34 -4.05
N CYS A 110 -20.74 -6.93 -5.01
CA CYS A 110 -21.02 -7.03 -6.44
C CYS A 110 -19.75 -7.09 -7.28
N ILE A 111 -19.78 -7.89 -8.35
CA ILE A 111 -18.67 -7.97 -9.31
C ILE A 111 -18.62 -6.71 -10.20
N TYR A 112 -19.72 -5.96 -10.36
CA TYR A 112 -19.72 -4.68 -11.06
C TYR A 112 -20.79 -3.74 -10.49
N SER A 113 -20.46 -2.45 -10.38
CA SER A 113 -21.41 -1.35 -10.17
C SER A 113 -20.79 -0.03 -10.63
N GLU A 114 -21.63 0.98 -10.94
CA GLU A 114 -21.15 2.33 -11.27
C GLU A 114 -20.32 2.94 -10.13
N LYS A 115 -20.67 2.61 -8.89
CA LYS A 115 -19.91 3.02 -7.70
C LYS A 115 -18.52 2.39 -7.71
N LEU A 116 -18.41 1.08 -7.96
CA LEU A 116 -17.13 0.38 -8.05
C LEU A 116 -16.26 0.95 -9.18
N ALA A 117 -16.84 1.19 -10.36
CA ALA A 117 -16.17 1.85 -11.48
C ALA A 117 -15.64 3.25 -11.10
N SER A 118 -16.43 4.04 -10.38
CA SER A 118 -16.01 5.37 -9.91
C SER A 118 -14.84 5.31 -8.92
N LEU A 119 -14.76 4.26 -8.10
CA LEU A 119 -13.66 4.06 -7.15
C LEU A 119 -12.38 3.63 -7.86
N PHE A 120 -12.46 2.72 -8.83
CA PHE A 120 -11.32 2.35 -9.67
C PHE A 120 -10.78 3.55 -10.46
N LYS A 121 -11.67 4.42 -10.97
CA LYS A 121 -11.27 5.65 -11.66
C LYS A 121 -10.46 6.60 -10.77
N LYS A 122 -10.74 6.68 -9.47
CA LYS A 122 -9.91 7.46 -8.51
C LYS A 122 -8.50 6.90 -8.33
N LEU A 123 -8.25 5.67 -8.77
CA LEU A 123 -6.94 5.02 -8.82
C LEU A 123 -6.36 4.98 -10.23
N ASP A 124 -6.94 5.76 -11.16
CA ASP A 124 -6.58 5.80 -12.58
C ASP A 124 -6.64 4.41 -13.24
N ILE A 125 -7.68 3.64 -12.90
CA ILE A 125 -8.01 2.35 -13.50
C ILE A 125 -9.35 2.51 -14.21
N GLU A 126 -9.37 2.20 -15.51
CA GLU A 126 -10.61 2.09 -16.25
C GLU A 126 -11.28 0.76 -15.90
N TYR A 127 -12.54 0.81 -15.46
CA TYR A 127 -13.26 -0.35 -14.98
C TYR A 127 -14.71 -0.29 -15.46
N THR A 128 -15.03 -1.12 -16.45
CA THR A 128 -16.34 -1.16 -17.11
C THR A 128 -16.83 -2.59 -17.20
N GLU A 129 -18.14 -2.78 -17.36
CA GLU A 129 -18.72 -4.10 -17.54
C GLU A 129 -18.24 -4.79 -18.82
N SER A 130 -17.95 -4.02 -19.88
CA SER A 130 -17.41 -4.56 -21.14
C SER A 130 -15.99 -5.09 -20.95
N LEU A 131 -15.11 -4.34 -20.28
CA LEU A 131 -13.73 -4.76 -19.98
C LEU A 131 -13.70 -6.03 -19.13
N LEU A 132 -14.61 -6.18 -18.17
CA LEU A 132 -14.73 -7.40 -17.38
C LEU A 132 -15.07 -8.64 -18.23
N LYS A 133 -15.81 -8.48 -19.32
CA LYS A 133 -16.22 -9.61 -20.18
C LYS A 133 -15.21 -9.89 -21.30
N GLU A 134 -14.54 -8.86 -21.79
CA GLU A 134 -13.70 -8.91 -22.98
C GLU A 134 -12.22 -9.11 -22.65
N SER A 135 -11.75 -8.58 -21.52
CA SER A 135 -10.33 -8.54 -21.17
C SER A 135 -10.07 -8.56 -19.65
N GLU A 136 -10.74 -9.45 -18.92
CA GLU A 136 -10.59 -9.58 -17.46
C GLU A 136 -9.11 -9.75 -17.04
N GLU A 137 -8.32 -10.49 -17.81
CA GLU A 137 -6.90 -10.70 -17.55
C GLU A 137 -6.06 -9.41 -17.68
N GLU A 138 -6.26 -8.63 -18.75
CA GLU A 138 -5.58 -7.33 -18.94
C GLU A 138 -5.97 -6.31 -17.87
N LEU A 139 -7.25 -6.33 -17.46
CA LEU A 139 -7.75 -5.51 -16.38
C LEU A 139 -7.13 -5.94 -15.03
N ALA A 140 -7.04 -7.23 -14.78
CA ALA A 140 -6.37 -7.79 -13.60
C ALA A 140 -4.90 -7.38 -13.54
N GLU A 141 -4.18 -7.42 -14.67
CA GLU A 141 -2.80 -6.92 -14.77
C GLU A 141 -2.69 -5.43 -14.45
N THR A 142 -3.58 -4.62 -15.01
CA THR A 142 -3.61 -3.17 -14.74
C THR A 142 -3.84 -2.89 -13.25
N ILE A 143 -4.79 -3.60 -12.62
CA ILE A 143 -5.07 -3.52 -11.20
C ILE A 143 -3.84 -3.94 -10.38
N MET A 144 -3.21 -5.07 -10.72
CA MET A 144 -2.01 -5.57 -10.05
C MET A 144 -0.88 -4.54 -10.08
N LEU A 145 -0.63 -3.91 -11.23
CA LEU A 145 0.41 -2.89 -11.36
C LEU A 145 0.14 -1.66 -10.50
N LYS A 146 -1.10 -1.15 -10.52
CA LYS A 146 -1.50 0.03 -9.74
C LYS A 146 -1.46 -0.24 -8.24
N PHE A 147 -1.94 -1.40 -7.82
CA PHE A 147 -1.94 -1.80 -6.41
C PHE A 147 -0.52 -2.13 -5.92
N GLY A 148 0.30 -2.73 -6.78
CA GLY A 148 1.72 -2.97 -6.51
C GLY A 148 2.49 -1.68 -6.27
N LYS A 149 2.21 -0.61 -7.04
CA LYS A 149 2.77 0.73 -6.77
C LYS A 149 2.36 1.27 -5.41
N VAL A 150 1.07 1.17 -5.05
CA VAL A 150 0.59 1.59 -3.71
C VAL A 150 1.29 0.80 -2.61
N TYR A 151 1.33 -0.52 -2.72
CA TYR A 151 2.02 -1.38 -1.77
C TYR A 151 3.51 -1.03 -1.65
N GLY A 152 4.20 -0.87 -2.78
CA GLY A 152 5.61 -0.50 -2.82
C GLY A 152 5.88 0.85 -2.17
N SER A 153 5.03 1.85 -2.38
CA SER A 153 5.17 3.16 -1.73
C SER A 153 4.99 3.07 -0.21
N VAL A 154 4.06 2.25 0.29
CA VAL A 154 3.93 2.03 1.74
C VAL A 154 5.15 1.30 2.29
N THR A 155 5.71 0.33 1.56
CA THR A 155 6.93 -0.37 1.96
C THR A 155 8.13 0.58 2.00
N ALA A 156 8.24 1.48 1.02
CA ALA A 156 9.25 2.53 1.02
C ALA A 156 9.10 3.45 2.26
N ILE A 157 7.89 3.88 2.58
CA ILE A 157 7.60 4.66 3.81
C ILE A 157 7.89 3.88 5.10
N LYS A 158 7.68 2.57 5.10
CA LYS A 158 8.01 1.70 6.24
C LYS A 158 9.52 1.73 6.52
N VAL A 159 10.34 1.56 5.49
CA VAL A 159 11.81 1.48 5.63
C VAL A 159 12.45 2.85 5.78
N MET A 160 11.80 3.91 5.27
CA MET A 160 12.20 5.28 5.50
C MET A 160 11.80 5.73 6.90
N GLN A 161 12.77 6.09 7.75
CA GLN A 161 12.50 6.83 8.98
C GLN A 161 12.41 8.34 8.67
N GLU A 162 11.52 9.04 9.35
CA GLU A 162 11.49 10.52 9.31
C GLU A 162 12.45 11.07 10.36
N TYR A 163 13.11 12.19 10.05
CA TYR A 163 13.90 12.99 10.99
C TYR A 163 13.40 14.44 10.99
N ASP A 164 13.52 15.08 12.15
CA ASP A 164 13.29 16.50 12.37
C ASP A 164 14.41 17.35 11.74
N GLU A 165 14.02 18.47 11.12
CA GLU A 165 14.78 19.63 10.57
C GLU A 165 16.19 19.47 9.91
N GLN A 166 16.86 18.31 9.92
CA GLN A 166 18.28 18.15 9.59
C GLN A 166 18.64 16.96 8.67
N GLY A 167 17.67 16.18 8.15
CA GLY A 167 17.89 15.20 7.06
C GLY A 167 17.54 13.74 7.40
N TYR A 168 17.25 12.93 6.36
CA TYR A 168 16.79 11.54 6.48
C TYR A 168 17.93 10.58 6.89
N LYS A 169 17.77 9.77 7.94
CA LYS A 169 18.59 8.56 8.14
C LYS A 169 17.77 7.28 7.99
N PHE A 170 18.43 6.24 7.48
CA PHE A 170 17.85 4.93 7.21
C PHE A 170 18.37 3.87 8.17
N VAL A 171 17.52 2.90 8.50
CA VAL A 171 17.92 1.65 9.16
C VAL A 171 17.57 0.51 8.23
N ALA A 172 18.59 -0.11 7.63
CA ALA A 172 18.41 -1.39 6.96
C ALA A 172 18.05 -2.44 8.02
N THR A 173 16.80 -2.92 8.00
CA THR A 173 16.46 -4.16 8.71
C THR A 173 16.88 -5.32 7.82
N GLU A 174 18.01 -5.96 8.17
CA GLU A 174 18.38 -7.26 7.60
C GLU A 174 17.23 -8.25 7.83
N SER A 175 16.91 -9.01 6.78
CA SER A 175 15.85 -10.02 6.75
C SER A 175 16.30 -11.35 7.35
#